data_AF-A0AAD5HI04-F1
#
_entry.id   AF-A0AAD5HI04-F1
#
_cell.length_a   1.000
_cell.length_b   1.000
_cell.length_c   1.000
_cell.angle_alpha   90.00
_cell.angle_beta   90.00
_cell.angle_gamma   90.00
#
_symmetry.space_group_name_H-M   'P 1'
#
loop_
_entity.id
_entity.type
_entity.pdbx_description
1 polymer ?
#
loop_
_entity_poly.entity_id
_entity_poly.type
_entity_poly.pdbx_seq_one_letter_code
_entity_poly.pdbx_strand_id
1 'polypeptide(L)'
;MSAPGIHEYNQGLNYNSSRKTTLENKRPIIGKVSSFFHRRSMVSTESAMHYSTFNGGNGEIKSRKLDAILSKNEENETIEDVDDAFEQLVRDYGLPSNLKSNLETLTIAQKKKLLESHRLAQHERTKSAVSMLPTDRMRILRPLSVLTKDSGMRQSTKGRQQRPSNKSTFLPEQAAHMLHVSNINTIDIDQLTEIHIMLKSASTSWSVEFLKIGGYGGMTGQLEQLNDIVKRTPRHAKVLQLIVRCIKALMTHDVGIQKLLTEPACLRLIRDLLFPITSSNRKSLYAFDIHTRSLMLDVLCTLTTIQTSPDCNEYVHGWDLLLSLLQDNSRDRELLSQEDQKKAKIPFLIEDETGNVPKTTPRRFTSWMRELMFIMDKYIERIAFLAGALDFRFESAYRQLRVSQEQGHSKINLQRDSGSVMVDEGVVEYLVRLHSWSRGC
;
A
#
# COMPACT_ATOMS: atom_id res chain seq x y z
N MET A 1 -61.31 -10.34 12.56
CA MET A 1 -60.81 -11.28 11.53
C MET A 1 -61.32 -10.81 10.17
N SER A 2 -60.50 -10.05 9.45
CA SER A 2 -60.71 -9.70 8.04
C SER A 2 -59.33 -9.44 7.44
N ALA A 3 -58.99 -10.16 6.37
CA ALA A 3 -57.69 -10.14 5.71
C ALA A 3 -57.52 -8.87 4.86
N PRO A 4 -56.29 -8.31 4.73
CA PRO A 4 -56.02 -7.24 3.79
C PRO A 4 -55.55 -7.77 2.43
N GLY A 5 -56.10 -7.19 1.37
CA GLY A 5 -55.80 -7.50 -0.02
C GLY A 5 -54.43 -7.02 -0.49
N ILE A 6 -53.89 -7.79 -1.43
CA ILE A 6 -52.61 -7.57 -2.12
C ILE A 6 -52.88 -6.65 -3.32
N HIS A 7 -52.21 -5.50 -3.38
CA HIS A 7 -52.17 -4.64 -4.56
C HIS A 7 -50.84 -4.85 -5.30
N GLU A 8 -50.89 -5.45 -6.47
CA GLU A 8 -49.80 -5.51 -7.45
C GLU A 8 -49.64 -4.14 -8.14
N TYR A 9 -48.42 -3.60 -8.12
CA TYR A 9 -48.00 -2.49 -8.99
C TYR A 9 -47.02 -3.03 -10.03
N ASN A 10 -47.51 -3.25 -11.25
CA ASN A 10 -46.72 -3.45 -12.45
C ASN A 10 -46.41 -2.07 -13.06
N GLN A 11 -45.12 -1.67 -13.09
CA GLN A 11 -44.65 -0.60 -13.97
C GLN A 11 -43.47 -1.11 -14.80
N GLY A 12 -43.76 -1.31 -16.09
CA GLY A 12 -42.77 -1.61 -17.11
C GLY A 12 -42.00 -0.34 -17.50
N LEU A 13 -40.68 -0.47 -17.60
CA LEU A 13 -39.82 0.51 -18.25
C LEU A 13 -39.21 -0.14 -19.49
N ASN A 14 -39.71 0.32 -20.63
CA ASN A 14 -39.32 -0.04 -21.98
C ASN A 14 -38.19 0.94 -22.39
N TYR A 15 -36.96 0.45 -22.57
CA TYR A 15 -35.85 1.26 -23.09
C TYR A 15 -35.38 0.70 -24.43
N ASN A 16 -35.88 1.31 -25.51
CA ASN A 16 -35.30 1.24 -26.84
C ASN A 16 -34.13 2.23 -26.92
N SER A 17 -32.94 1.74 -27.27
CA SER A 17 -31.80 2.60 -27.62
C SER A 17 -31.15 2.10 -28.91
N SER A 18 -31.67 2.56 -30.04
CA SER A 18 -30.93 2.60 -31.30
C SER A 18 -29.82 3.65 -31.20
N ARG A 19 -28.56 3.26 -31.38
CA ARG A 19 -27.48 4.21 -31.71
C ARG A 19 -26.86 3.83 -33.05
N LYS A 20 -27.04 4.76 -33.99
CA LYS A 20 -26.35 4.85 -35.27
C LYS A 20 -24.85 5.10 -35.03
N THR A 21 -24.03 4.37 -35.76
CA THR A 21 -22.58 4.54 -35.87
C THR A 21 -22.26 5.61 -36.90
N THR A 22 -21.51 6.64 -36.49
CA THR A 22 -20.82 7.55 -37.42
C THR A 22 -19.33 7.41 -37.16
N LEU A 23 -18.62 6.83 -38.14
CA LEU A 23 -17.16 6.75 -38.19
C LEU A 23 -16.62 8.14 -38.55
N GLU A 24 -15.68 8.67 -37.76
CA GLU A 24 -14.85 9.77 -38.21
C GLU A 24 -13.39 9.58 -37.77
N ASN A 25 -12.52 9.74 -38.76
CA ASN A 25 -11.08 9.51 -38.78
C ASN A 25 -10.30 10.28 -37.72
N LYS A 26 -9.44 9.60 -36.95
CA LYS A 26 -8.24 10.21 -36.33
C LYS A 26 -7.02 9.30 -36.42
N ARG A 27 -5.94 9.89 -36.95
CA ARG A 27 -4.59 9.31 -37.16
C ARG A 27 -3.90 8.96 -35.83
N PRO A 28 -3.03 7.94 -35.77
CA PRO A 28 -2.28 7.65 -34.56
C PRO A 28 -1.01 8.52 -34.47
N ILE A 29 -0.82 9.14 -33.30
CA ILE A 29 0.43 9.76 -32.87
C ILE A 29 1.28 8.65 -32.23
N ILE A 30 2.47 8.42 -32.79
CA ILE A 30 3.45 7.46 -32.27
C ILE A 30 4.05 8.04 -30.98
N GLY A 31 3.67 7.45 -29.84
CA GLY A 31 4.25 7.74 -28.53
C GLY A 31 5.12 6.58 -28.06
N LYS A 32 6.43 6.81 -27.93
CA LYS A 32 7.42 5.88 -27.38
C LYS A 32 7.05 5.50 -25.94
N VAL A 33 6.88 4.22 -25.65
CA VAL A 33 6.75 3.69 -24.27
C VAL A 33 8.16 3.36 -23.78
N SER A 34 8.68 4.21 -22.89
CA SER A 34 9.96 3.98 -22.22
C SER A 34 9.73 3.17 -20.94
N SER A 35 10.63 2.22 -20.70
CA SER A 35 10.72 1.34 -19.54
C SER A 35 10.75 2.11 -18.20
N PHE A 36 9.94 1.68 -17.23
CA PHE A 36 9.94 2.18 -15.86
C PHE A 36 10.56 1.12 -14.93
N PHE A 37 11.86 1.22 -14.72
CA PHE A 37 12.53 0.76 -13.49
C PHE A 37 13.28 1.97 -12.94
N HIS A 38 12.79 2.54 -11.83
CA HIS A 38 13.51 3.61 -11.14
C HIS A 38 14.60 3.01 -10.24
N ARG A 39 15.81 2.99 -10.78
CA ARG A 39 17.07 2.95 -10.05
C ARG A 39 17.16 4.24 -9.22
N ARG A 40 17.46 4.13 -7.93
CA ARG A 40 17.70 5.28 -7.03
C ARG A 40 19.02 5.95 -7.47
N SER A 41 18.93 6.97 -8.32
CA SER A 41 20.05 7.84 -8.66
C SER A 41 20.10 8.99 -7.64
N MET A 42 21.14 9.00 -6.81
CA MET A 42 21.47 10.18 -6.01
C MET A 42 22.03 11.25 -6.94
N VAL A 43 21.47 12.45 -6.83
CA VAL A 43 21.92 13.66 -7.49
C VAL A 43 23.38 13.93 -7.11
N SER A 44 24.25 14.05 -8.11
CA SER A 44 25.62 14.54 -7.96
C SER A 44 25.58 15.99 -7.47
N THR A 45 26.08 16.24 -6.26
CA THR A 45 26.35 17.60 -5.76
C THR A 45 27.74 18.04 -6.19
N GLU A 46 27.87 18.42 -7.45
CA GLU A 46 28.98 19.25 -7.95
C GLU A 46 28.40 20.51 -8.59
N SER A 47 28.00 21.48 -7.76
CA SER A 47 27.94 22.91 -8.11
C SER A 47 27.30 23.69 -6.95
N ALA A 48 28.13 24.13 -6.01
CA ALA A 48 27.82 25.25 -5.11
C ALA A 48 29.10 25.77 -4.44
N MET A 49 29.99 26.38 -5.23
CA MET A 49 30.96 27.35 -4.71
C MET A 49 30.94 28.58 -5.61
N HIS A 50 30.03 29.50 -5.32
CA HIS A 50 30.22 30.90 -5.67
C HIS A 50 29.64 31.76 -4.54
N TYR A 51 30.53 32.55 -3.95
CA TYR A 51 30.26 33.49 -2.86
C TYR A 51 29.23 34.54 -3.27
N SER A 52 28.25 34.80 -2.40
CA SER A 52 27.61 36.11 -2.33
C SER A 52 27.62 36.59 -0.88
N THR A 53 28.49 37.54 -0.60
CA THR A 53 28.54 38.36 0.59
C THR A 53 27.22 39.13 0.69
N PHE A 54 26.39 38.86 1.71
CA PHE A 54 25.27 39.73 2.06
C PHE A 54 25.30 40.03 3.55
N ASN A 55 25.18 41.32 3.84
CA ASN A 55 25.50 41.95 5.11
C ASN A 55 24.21 42.24 5.90
N GLY A 56 24.21 41.91 7.19
CA GLY A 56 23.53 42.69 8.25
C GLY A 56 22.06 42.41 8.60
N GLY A 57 21.84 42.04 9.87
CA GLY A 57 20.80 42.69 10.69
C GLY A 57 19.88 41.77 11.51
N ASN A 58 20.19 41.65 12.81
CA ASN A 58 19.26 41.31 13.92
C ASN A 58 18.90 39.84 14.22
N GLY A 59 19.84 38.90 14.07
CA GLY A 59 19.71 37.52 14.60
C GLY A 59 20.84 37.04 15.54
N GLU A 60 21.92 37.80 15.69
CA GLU A 60 23.21 37.26 16.18
C GLU A 60 23.28 36.88 17.67
N ILE A 61 22.40 37.38 18.54
CA ILE A 61 22.59 37.20 19.99
C ILE A 61 22.18 35.79 20.46
N LYS A 62 21.29 35.08 19.75
CA LYS A 62 20.90 33.71 20.11
C LYS A 62 21.76 32.61 19.48
N SER A 63 22.41 32.87 18.33
CA SER A 63 23.32 31.89 17.69
C SER A 63 24.60 31.72 18.51
N ARG A 64 25.25 32.83 18.89
CA ARG A 64 26.56 32.80 19.56
C ARG A 64 26.57 32.05 20.90
N LYS A 65 25.42 31.93 21.57
CA LYS A 65 25.32 31.18 22.84
C LYS A 65 25.16 29.67 22.63
N LEU A 66 24.58 29.24 21.52
CA LEU A 66 24.50 27.83 21.13
C LEU A 66 25.85 27.36 20.59
N ASP A 67 26.50 28.20 19.78
CA ASP A 67 27.82 27.94 19.21
C ASP A 67 28.88 27.81 20.33
N ALA A 68 28.81 28.62 21.40
CA ALA A 68 29.71 28.52 22.54
C ALA A 68 29.47 27.32 23.48
N ILE A 69 28.26 26.75 23.49
CA ILE A 69 27.95 25.53 24.27
C ILE A 69 28.35 24.27 23.49
N LEU A 70 28.17 24.27 22.16
CA LEU A 70 28.60 23.17 21.30
C LEU A 70 30.14 23.12 21.16
N SER A 71 30.79 24.27 21.02
CA SER A 71 32.25 24.36 20.82
C SER A 71 33.09 23.84 22.00
N LYS A 72 32.56 23.82 23.24
CA LYS A 72 33.29 23.30 24.41
C LYS A 72 33.33 21.77 24.52
N ASN A 73 32.51 21.05 23.76
CA ASN A 73 32.47 19.59 23.78
C ASN A 73 33.20 18.94 22.59
N GLU A 74 33.69 19.72 21.62
CA GLU A 74 34.26 19.17 20.38
C GLU A 74 35.71 18.66 20.50
N GLU A 75 36.48 19.13 21.49
CA GLU A 75 37.93 18.84 21.56
C GLU A 75 38.27 17.44 22.13
N ASN A 76 37.30 16.70 22.67
CA ASN A 76 37.53 15.39 23.30
C ASN A 76 36.70 14.22 22.73
N GLU A 77 35.91 14.42 21.66
CA GLU A 77 35.19 13.30 21.03
C GLU A 77 36.22 12.42 20.32
N THR A 78 36.41 11.19 20.81
CA THR A 78 37.37 10.25 20.22
C THR A 78 36.90 9.81 18.83
N ILE A 79 37.80 9.31 18.00
CA ILE A 79 37.45 8.80 16.67
C ILE A 79 36.43 7.66 16.79
N GLU A 80 36.58 6.82 17.81
CA GLU A 80 35.69 5.69 18.12
C GLU A 80 34.27 6.20 18.44
N ASP A 81 34.12 7.26 19.24
CA ASP A 81 32.80 7.84 19.57
C ASP A 81 32.03 8.32 18.32
N VAL A 82 32.75 8.89 17.35
CA VAL A 82 32.15 9.40 16.11
C VAL A 82 31.68 8.25 15.22
N ASP A 83 32.48 7.20 15.11
CA ASP A 83 32.14 6.03 14.30
C ASP A 83 30.95 5.26 14.91
N ASP A 84 30.92 5.09 16.23
CA ASP A 84 29.80 4.47 16.95
C ASP A 84 28.50 5.27 16.80
N ALA A 85 28.57 6.60 16.96
CA ALA A 85 27.42 7.48 16.75
C ALA A 85 26.92 7.42 15.29
N PHE A 86 27.84 7.34 14.33
CA PHE A 86 27.51 7.21 12.92
C PHE A 86 26.90 5.84 12.59
N GLU A 87 27.41 4.75 13.18
CA GLU A 87 26.79 3.43 13.05
C GLU A 87 25.38 3.41 13.64
N GLN A 88 25.15 4.08 14.76
CA GLN A 88 23.80 4.24 15.32
C GLN A 88 22.89 5.01 14.37
N LEU A 89 23.38 6.09 13.76
CA LEU A 89 22.65 6.83 12.73
C LEU A 89 22.26 5.93 11.56
N VAL A 90 23.19 5.14 11.03
CA VAL A 90 22.93 4.21 9.91
C VAL A 90 21.85 3.18 10.29
N ARG A 91 21.88 2.66 11.51
CA ARG A 91 20.85 1.76 12.06
C ARG A 91 19.48 2.45 12.15
N ASP A 92 19.44 3.68 12.65
CA ASP A 92 18.19 4.44 12.83
C ASP A 92 17.49 4.80 11.51
N TYR A 93 18.21 4.81 10.39
CA TYR A 93 17.64 5.03 9.04
C TYR A 93 17.32 3.74 8.28
N GLY A 94 17.60 2.55 8.85
CA GLY A 94 17.32 1.26 8.20
C GLY A 94 18.01 1.13 6.83
N LEU A 95 19.25 1.60 6.71
CA LEU A 95 19.95 1.55 5.43
C LEU A 95 20.36 0.10 5.10
N PRO A 96 20.19 -0.36 3.84
CA PRO A 96 20.54 -1.71 3.45
C PRO A 96 22.07 -1.92 3.49
N SER A 97 22.50 -3.15 3.74
CA SER A 97 23.92 -3.53 3.95
C SER A 97 24.84 -3.14 2.80
N ASN A 98 24.34 -3.15 1.56
CA ASN A 98 25.10 -2.73 0.38
C ASN A 98 25.40 -1.22 0.33
N LEU A 99 24.64 -0.39 1.06
CA LEU A 99 24.95 1.02 1.25
C LEU A 99 25.87 1.23 2.45
N LYS A 100 25.81 0.33 3.46
CA LYS A 100 26.65 0.42 4.65
C LYS A 100 28.14 0.42 4.30
N SER A 101 28.58 -0.48 3.42
CA SER A 101 29.99 -0.55 2.98
C SER A 101 30.48 0.75 2.31
N ASN A 102 29.61 1.46 1.59
CA ASN A 102 29.97 2.73 0.97
C ASN A 102 30.05 3.84 2.02
N LEU A 103 29.23 3.80 3.07
CA LEU A 103 29.23 4.78 4.15
C LEU A 103 30.39 4.57 5.13
N GLU A 104 30.88 3.34 5.27
CA GLU A 104 32.08 3.01 6.06
C GLU A 104 33.34 3.70 5.50
N THR A 105 33.40 3.94 4.19
CA THR A 105 34.54 4.63 3.54
C THR A 105 34.53 6.16 3.72
N LEU A 106 33.50 6.74 4.35
CA LEU A 106 33.44 8.18 4.59
C LEU A 106 34.52 8.62 5.58
N THR A 107 35.12 9.77 5.31
CA THR A 107 36.06 10.41 6.24
C THR A 107 35.36 10.82 7.54
N ILE A 108 36.11 10.87 8.64
CA ILE A 108 35.59 11.29 9.96
C ILE A 108 34.92 12.66 9.88
N ALA A 109 35.48 13.61 9.11
CA ALA A 109 34.90 14.93 8.91
C ALA A 109 33.52 14.88 8.21
N GLN A 110 33.34 13.98 7.23
CA GLN A 110 32.04 13.78 6.57
C GLN A 110 31.03 13.12 7.52
N LYS A 111 31.45 12.13 8.32
CA LYS A 111 30.60 11.50 9.34
C LYS A 111 30.13 12.52 10.39
N LYS A 112 31.03 13.35 10.92
CA LYS A 112 30.69 14.46 11.84
C LYS A 112 29.66 15.41 11.24
N LYS A 113 29.83 15.83 9.98
CA LYS A 113 28.88 16.72 9.30
C LYS A 113 27.49 16.10 9.14
N LEU A 114 27.41 14.80 8.86
CA LEU A 114 26.13 14.08 8.77
C LEU A 114 25.46 13.95 10.14
N LEU A 115 26.23 13.65 11.19
CA LEU A 115 25.75 13.58 12.57
C LEU A 115 25.22 14.94 13.06
N GLU A 116 25.95 16.01 12.78
CA GLU A 116 25.53 17.37 13.11
C GLU A 116 24.22 17.74 12.38
N SER A 117 24.15 17.44 11.08
CA SER A 117 22.93 17.66 10.30
C SER A 117 21.73 16.88 10.87
N HIS A 118 21.94 15.64 11.32
CA HIS A 118 20.90 14.86 11.98
C HIS A 118 20.48 15.46 13.33
N ARG A 119 21.44 15.84 14.18
CA ARG A 119 21.18 16.48 15.49
C ARG A 119 20.39 17.77 15.33
N LEU A 120 20.74 18.60 14.35
CA LEU A 120 19.99 19.83 14.01
C LEU A 120 18.56 19.51 13.57
N ALA A 121 18.38 18.52 12.70
CA ALA A 121 17.04 18.10 12.26
C ALA A 121 16.19 17.57 13.42
N GLN A 122 16.76 16.84 14.37
CA GLN A 122 16.07 16.40 15.59
C GLN A 122 15.73 17.56 16.52
N HIS A 123 16.64 18.52 16.68
CA HIS A 123 16.41 19.66 17.57
C HIS A 123 15.28 20.57 17.08
N GLU A 124 15.15 20.75 15.76
CA GLU A 124 14.02 21.50 15.19
C GLU A 124 12.67 20.78 15.39
N ARG A 125 12.68 19.45 15.42
CA ARG A 125 11.50 18.64 15.77
C ARG A 125 11.11 18.81 17.24
N THR A 126 12.06 18.74 18.17
CA THR A 126 11.77 18.84 19.61
C THR A 126 11.36 20.24 20.06
N LYS A 127 11.98 21.30 19.52
CA LYS A 127 11.56 22.69 19.79
C LYS A 127 10.10 22.92 19.41
N SER A 128 9.67 22.34 18.30
CA SER A 128 8.29 22.46 17.81
C SER A 128 7.28 21.71 18.70
N ALA A 129 7.71 20.63 19.36
CA ALA A 129 6.85 19.82 20.24
C ALA A 129 6.66 20.45 21.64
N VAL A 130 7.72 21.00 22.26
CA VAL A 130 7.66 21.55 23.63
C VAL A 130 6.81 22.82 23.71
N SER A 131 6.69 23.58 22.62
CA SER A 131 5.81 24.75 22.54
C SER A 131 4.30 24.41 22.59
N MET A 132 3.93 23.13 22.53
CA MET A 132 2.54 22.66 22.44
C MET A 132 2.05 21.92 23.69
N LEU A 133 2.81 21.91 24.80
CA LEU A 133 2.31 21.36 26.06
C LEU A 133 1.01 22.11 26.47
N PRO A 134 -0.11 21.40 26.70
CA PRO A 134 -1.39 22.01 26.97
C PRO A 134 -1.34 22.66 28.35
N THR A 135 -0.99 23.94 28.40
CA THR A 135 -1.29 24.77 29.55
C THR A 135 -2.80 25.02 29.51
N ASP A 136 -3.49 24.17 30.25
CA ASP A 136 -4.83 24.29 30.80
C ASP A 136 -5.43 25.70 30.62
N ARG A 137 -6.09 25.92 29.47
CA ARG A 137 -6.88 27.14 29.21
C ARG A 137 -8.32 26.73 29.06
N MET A 138 -8.94 26.41 30.20
CA MET A 138 -10.35 26.73 30.41
C MET A 138 -10.54 28.24 30.22
N ARG A 139 -10.82 28.68 28.99
CA ARG A 139 -11.42 29.99 28.75
C ARG A 139 -12.91 29.80 28.50
N ILE A 140 -13.60 29.97 29.62
CA ILE A 140 -14.98 30.37 29.79
C ILE A 140 -15.47 31.24 28.63
N LEU A 141 -16.64 30.82 28.14
CA LEU A 141 -17.56 31.47 27.21
C LEU A 141 -17.51 33.01 27.25
N ARG A 142 -17.34 33.64 26.08
CA ARG A 142 -17.80 35.02 25.86
C ARG A 142 -18.82 35.06 24.72
N PRO A 143 -19.93 35.80 24.89
CA PRO A 143 -21.07 35.77 23.99
C PRO A 143 -20.87 36.66 22.76
N LEU A 144 -21.65 36.33 21.73
CA LEU A 144 -21.79 37.03 20.46
C LEU A 144 -22.26 38.48 20.63
N SER A 145 -21.66 39.36 19.82
CA SER A 145 -22.22 40.65 19.37
C SER A 145 -21.74 40.84 17.92
N VAL A 146 -22.59 40.65 16.91
CA VAL A 146 -23.55 41.61 16.31
C VAL A 146 -22.87 42.78 15.58
N LEU A 147 -23.14 42.83 14.27
CA LEU A 147 -23.13 43.92 13.28
C LEU A 147 -22.13 45.09 13.45
N THR A 148 -21.38 45.37 12.38
CA THR A 148 -21.67 46.53 11.52
C THR A 148 -21.04 46.38 10.13
N LYS A 149 -21.83 46.82 9.17
CA LYS A 149 -21.59 47.01 7.74
C LYS A 149 -20.90 48.36 7.57
N ASP A 150 -19.73 48.44 6.91
CA ASP A 150 -19.46 49.59 6.06
C ASP A 150 -18.37 49.37 5.00
N SER A 151 -18.60 50.08 3.91
CA SER A 151 -17.89 50.21 2.66
C SER A 151 -16.59 51.03 2.77
N GLY A 152 -15.58 50.70 1.96
CA GLY A 152 -14.35 51.52 1.93
C GLY A 152 -13.15 50.91 1.21
N MET A 153 -13.13 51.09 -0.11
CA MET A 153 -11.98 51.16 -1.02
C MET A 153 -10.58 51.21 -0.34
N ARG A 154 -9.68 50.24 -0.61
CA ARG A 154 -8.22 50.41 -0.49
C ARG A 154 -7.38 49.29 -1.16
N GLN A 155 -6.74 49.70 -2.25
CA GLN A 155 -5.37 49.40 -2.69
C GLN A 155 -4.82 47.97 -2.55
N SER A 156 -4.81 47.30 -3.70
CA SER A 156 -3.94 46.20 -4.09
C SER A 156 -2.47 46.49 -3.77
N THR A 157 -1.96 45.88 -2.70
CA THR A 157 -0.53 45.57 -2.55
C THR A 157 -0.37 44.06 -2.63
N LYS A 158 0.36 43.58 -3.65
CA LYS A 158 0.76 42.18 -3.82
C LYS A 158 1.79 41.83 -2.75
N GLY A 159 1.34 41.71 -1.51
CA GLY A 159 2.11 41.12 -0.43
C GLY A 159 2.13 39.61 -0.59
N ARG A 160 3.26 39.09 -1.08
CA ARG A 160 3.59 37.65 -1.04
C ARG A 160 3.62 37.25 0.43
N GLN A 161 2.48 36.81 0.96
CA GLN A 161 2.37 36.22 2.29
C GLN A 161 3.20 34.93 2.28
N GLN A 162 4.48 35.05 2.62
CA GLN A 162 5.21 33.94 3.21
C GLN A 162 4.52 33.68 4.54
N ARG A 163 3.59 32.70 4.55
CA ARG A 163 3.18 32.05 5.78
C ARG A 163 4.38 31.24 6.23
N PRO A 164 5.09 31.58 7.31
CA PRO A 164 5.92 30.61 8.00
C PRO A 164 4.94 29.60 8.59
N SER A 165 4.59 28.56 7.83
CA SER A 165 3.89 27.43 8.41
C SER A 165 4.92 26.70 9.26
N ASN A 166 4.96 27.05 10.55
CA ASN A 166 5.56 26.21 11.57
C ASN A 166 4.75 24.92 11.58
N LYS A 167 5.09 23.99 10.67
CA LYS A 167 4.48 22.67 10.62
C LYS A 167 4.91 21.97 11.90
N SER A 168 3.99 21.94 12.86
CA SER A 168 4.16 21.17 14.08
C SER A 168 4.53 19.75 13.68
N THR A 169 5.61 19.22 14.24
CA THR A 169 6.05 17.86 13.95
C THR A 169 4.97 16.90 14.46
N PHE A 170 4.33 16.18 13.56
CA PHE A 170 3.28 15.22 13.90
C PHE A 170 3.86 14.04 14.67
N LEU A 171 3.50 13.94 15.95
CA LEU A 171 4.06 12.95 16.88
C LEU A 171 3.39 11.58 16.70
N PRO A 172 4.09 10.46 17.00
CA PRO A 172 3.53 9.11 16.92
C PRO A 172 2.26 8.92 17.75
N GLU A 173 2.20 9.50 18.96
CA GLU A 173 1.05 9.41 19.88
C GLU A 173 -0.17 10.07 19.25
N GLN A 174 0.02 11.24 18.66
CA GLN A 174 -1.05 12.00 18.01
C GLN A 174 -1.57 11.25 16.78
N ALA A 175 -0.66 10.66 16.00
CA ALA A 175 -1.00 9.82 14.86
C ALA A 175 -1.84 8.60 15.27
N ALA A 176 -1.38 7.83 16.27
CA ALA A 176 -2.07 6.65 16.76
C ALA A 176 -3.43 7.01 17.37
N HIS A 177 -3.50 8.05 18.21
CA HIS A 177 -4.75 8.52 18.80
C HIS A 177 -5.75 8.97 17.74
N MET A 178 -5.31 9.71 16.72
CA MET A 178 -6.17 10.12 15.61
C MET A 178 -6.76 8.93 14.87
N LEU A 179 -5.97 7.89 14.60
CA LEU A 179 -6.45 6.66 13.95
C LEU A 179 -7.49 5.91 14.80
N HIS A 180 -7.36 5.93 16.13
CA HIS A 180 -8.31 5.25 17.02
C HIS A 180 -9.63 6.01 17.20
N VAL A 181 -9.57 7.34 17.32
CA VAL A 181 -10.76 8.16 17.61
C VAL A 181 -11.56 8.54 16.36
N SER A 182 -10.91 8.54 15.19
CA SER A 182 -11.57 8.96 13.94
C SER A 182 -12.55 7.92 13.40
N ASN A 183 -13.70 8.39 12.91
CA ASN A 183 -14.56 7.59 12.05
C ASN A 183 -14.04 7.67 10.61
N ILE A 184 -14.17 6.58 9.85
CA ILE A 184 -13.70 6.52 8.46
C ILE A 184 -14.29 7.61 7.54
N ASN A 185 -15.50 8.09 7.85
CA ASN A 185 -16.14 9.16 7.08
C ASN A 185 -15.51 10.53 7.40
N THR A 186 -15.03 10.73 8.63
CA THR A 186 -14.54 12.01 9.15
C THR A 186 -13.03 12.10 9.25
N ILE A 187 -12.30 11.00 9.04
CA ILE A 187 -10.83 10.97 9.15
C ILE A 187 -10.16 12.02 8.25
N ASP A 188 -9.21 12.76 8.81
CA ASP A 188 -8.50 13.79 8.08
C ASP A 188 -7.50 13.17 7.11
N ILE A 189 -7.68 13.44 5.81
CA ILE A 189 -6.83 12.91 4.73
C ILE A 189 -5.44 13.54 4.79
N ASP A 190 -5.32 14.80 5.21
CA ASP A 190 -4.04 15.51 5.25
C ASP A 190 -3.18 14.96 6.38
N GLN A 191 -3.77 14.75 7.56
CA GLN A 191 -3.07 14.11 8.68
C GLN A 191 -2.71 12.65 8.36
N LEU A 192 -3.58 11.89 7.70
CA LEU A 192 -3.26 10.53 7.26
C LEU A 192 -2.13 10.51 6.22
N THR A 193 -2.07 11.52 5.35
CA THR A 193 -0.96 11.71 4.40
C THR A 193 0.34 12.01 5.15
N GLU A 194 0.27 12.80 6.21
CA GLU A 194 1.41 13.08 7.10
C GLU A 194 1.89 11.80 7.80
N ILE A 195 1.00 10.94 8.31
CA ILE A 195 1.36 9.62 8.84
C ILE A 195 2.14 8.80 7.81
N HIS A 196 1.65 8.73 6.57
CA HIS A 196 2.36 8.00 5.52
C HIS A 196 3.75 8.58 5.25
N ILE A 197 3.88 9.92 5.18
CA ILE A 197 5.18 10.57 5.00
C ILE A 197 6.12 10.24 6.16
N MET A 198 5.62 10.29 7.40
CA MET A 198 6.40 9.94 8.58
C MET A 198 6.81 8.47 8.53
N LEU A 199 5.90 7.52 8.32
CA LEU A 199 6.27 6.10 8.19
C LEU A 199 7.28 5.82 7.07
N LYS A 200 7.20 6.56 5.95
CA LYS A 200 8.11 6.38 4.81
C LYS A 200 9.50 7.01 5.02
N SER A 201 9.58 8.09 5.80
CA SER A 201 10.79 8.93 5.89
C SER A 201 11.36 9.09 7.29
N ALA A 202 10.62 8.68 8.32
CA ALA A 202 11.05 8.78 9.69
C ALA A 202 12.09 7.72 10.03
N SER A 203 12.82 8.02 11.09
CA SER A 203 13.71 7.07 11.73
C SER A 203 12.92 5.86 12.22
N THR A 204 13.62 4.72 12.32
CA THR A 204 13.09 3.48 12.89
C THR A 204 12.43 3.73 14.25
N SER A 205 12.98 4.64 15.06
CA SER A 205 12.41 5.02 16.37
C SER A 205 10.97 5.53 16.31
N TRP A 206 10.60 6.32 15.29
CA TRP A 206 9.24 6.83 15.13
C TRP A 206 8.27 5.69 14.84
N SER A 207 8.65 4.77 13.94
CA SER A 207 7.85 3.58 13.62
C SER A 207 7.69 2.67 14.84
N VAL A 208 8.76 2.47 15.63
CA VAL A 208 8.71 1.70 16.88
C VAL A 208 7.69 2.29 17.86
N GLU A 209 7.77 3.60 18.12
CA GLU A 209 6.88 4.29 19.05
C GLU A 209 5.42 4.26 18.56
N PHE A 210 5.19 4.55 17.28
CA PHE A 210 3.89 4.48 16.63
C PHE A 210 3.25 3.08 16.78
N LEU A 211 4.03 2.01 16.56
CA LEU A 211 3.56 0.64 16.72
C LEU A 211 3.30 0.30 18.20
N LYS A 212 4.18 0.74 19.12
CA LYS A 212 4.06 0.53 20.56
C LYS A 212 2.78 1.14 21.15
N ILE A 213 2.36 2.31 20.67
CA ILE A 213 1.13 3.00 21.11
C ILE A 213 -0.11 2.46 20.39
N GLY A 214 0.04 1.40 19.57
CA GLY A 214 -1.08 0.73 18.92
C GLY A 214 -1.53 1.41 17.63
N GLY A 215 -0.67 2.17 16.96
CA GLY A 215 -0.96 2.77 15.64
C GLY A 215 -1.33 1.74 14.56
N TYR A 216 -0.75 0.53 14.64
CA TYR A 216 -1.13 -0.61 13.80
C TYR A 216 -2.59 -1.05 14.02
N GLY A 217 -3.02 -1.12 15.28
CA GLY A 217 -4.40 -1.42 15.64
C GLY A 217 -5.36 -0.34 15.13
N GLY A 218 -4.98 0.93 15.24
CA GLY A 218 -5.75 2.05 14.69
C GLY A 218 -5.97 1.93 13.18
N MET A 219 -4.91 1.62 12.41
CA MET A 219 -5.04 1.37 10.96
C MET A 219 -5.93 0.16 10.65
N THR A 220 -5.81 -0.91 11.45
CA THR A 220 -6.66 -2.11 11.33
C THR A 220 -8.14 -1.74 11.52
N GLY A 221 -8.47 -0.99 12.58
CA GLY A 221 -9.84 -0.55 12.84
C GLY A 221 -10.42 0.35 11.73
N GLN A 222 -9.59 1.15 11.06
CA GLN A 222 -10.04 1.92 9.88
C GLN A 222 -10.30 1.01 8.67
N LEU A 223 -9.52 -0.04 8.45
CA LEU A 223 -9.77 -1.04 7.40
C LEU A 223 -11.02 -1.86 7.68
N GLU A 224 -11.30 -2.22 8.93
CA GLU A 224 -12.54 -2.89 9.34
C GLU A 224 -13.76 -2.03 8.98
N GLN A 225 -13.75 -0.75 9.36
CA GLN A 225 -14.80 0.20 8.98
C GLN A 225 -14.97 0.32 7.45
N LEU A 226 -13.87 0.30 6.67
CA LEU A 226 -13.92 0.30 5.20
C LEU A 226 -14.54 -0.98 4.62
N ASN A 227 -14.33 -2.11 5.27
CA ASN A 227 -14.87 -3.39 4.85
C ASN A 227 -16.39 -3.45 5.06
N ASP A 228 -16.88 -2.83 6.13
CA ASP A 228 -18.31 -2.81 6.50
C ASP A 228 -19.14 -1.80 5.69
N ILE A 229 -18.50 -0.84 5.01
CA ILE A 229 -19.21 0.14 4.18
C ILE A 229 -19.84 -0.53 2.94
N VAL A 230 -21.16 -0.57 2.91
CA VAL A 230 -21.97 -1.08 1.78
C VAL A 230 -21.87 -0.18 0.54
N LYS A 231 -21.92 1.14 0.73
CA LYS A 231 -21.88 2.14 -0.36
C LYS A 231 -20.62 2.99 -0.26
N ARG A 232 -19.62 2.63 -1.06
CA ARG A 232 -18.32 3.31 -1.06
C ARG A 232 -18.37 4.60 -1.87
N THR A 233 -17.67 5.63 -1.37
CA THR A 233 -17.48 6.91 -2.05
C THR A 233 -16.03 7.05 -2.54
N PRO A 234 -15.72 7.97 -3.46
CA PRO A 234 -14.33 8.24 -3.86
C PRO A 234 -13.43 8.66 -2.69
N ARG A 235 -14.01 9.24 -1.64
CA ARG A 235 -13.29 9.56 -0.40
C ARG A 235 -12.79 8.29 0.29
N HIS A 236 -13.63 7.26 0.40
CA HIS A 236 -13.24 5.98 1.01
C HIS A 236 -12.09 5.31 0.24
N ALA A 237 -12.09 5.41 -1.09
CA ALA A 237 -10.98 4.92 -1.90
C ALA A 237 -9.67 5.66 -1.60
N LYS A 238 -9.70 6.99 -1.45
CA LYS A 238 -8.51 7.77 -1.06
C LYS A 238 -7.97 7.39 0.32
N VAL A 239 -8.87 7.24 1.30
CA VAL A 239 -8.49 6.82 2.65
C VAL A 239 -7.89 5.41 2.63
N LEU A 240 -8.53 4.46 1.94
CA LEU A 240 -8.00 3.11 1.76
C LEU A 240 -6.59 3.15 1.14
N GLN A 241 -6.39 3.89 0.05
CA GLN A 241 -5.09 4.01 -0.58
C GLN A 241 -4.02 4.57 0.38
N LEU A 242 -4.36 5.54 1.22
CA LEU A 242 -3.41 6.08 2.18
C LEU A 242 -3.08 5.08 3.29
N ILE A 243 -4.06 4.36 3.84
CA ILE A 243 -3.81 3.31 4.84
C ILE A 243 -2.94 2.19 4.24
N VAL A 244 -3.24 1.75 3.03
CA VAL A 244 -2.45 0.72 2.33
C VAL A 244 -1.02 1.22 2.07
N ARG A 245 -0.82 2.51 1.76
CA ARG A 245 0.52 3.10 1.66
C ARG A 245 1.26 3.17 2.99
N CYS A 246 0.56 3.45 4.10
CA CYS A 246 1.15 3.37 5.45
C CYS A 246 1.62 1.94 5.75
N ILE A 247 0.80 0.94 5.46
CA ILE A 247 1.16 -0.48 5.61
C ILE A 247 2.37 -0.82 4.74
N LYS A 248 2.36 -0.41 3.47
CA LYS A 248 3.51 -0.62 2.57
C LYS A 248 4.79 0.05 3.11
N ALA A 249 4.68 1.25 3.70
CA ALA A 249 5.81 1.91 4.33
C ALA A 249 6.33 1.15 5.55
N LEU A 250 5.45 0.54 6.36
CA LEU A 250 5.88 -0.33 7.47
C LEU A 250 6.66 -1.56 6.99
N MET A 251 6.39 -2.07 5.79
CA MET A 251 7.13 -3.19 5.20
C MET A 251 8.58 -2.87 4.85
N THR A 252 9.04 -1.62 5.03
CA THR A 252 10.46 -1.25 4.87
C THR A 252 11.21 -1.15 6.20
N HIS A 253 10.55 -1.39 7.34
CA HIS A 253 11.14 -1.34 8.67
C HIS A 253 11.04 -2.71 9.32
N ASP A 254 12.13 -3.22 9.91
CA ASP A 254 12.15 -4.56 10.51
C ASP A 254 11.05 -4.77 11.56
N VAL A 255 10.82 -3.77 12.42
CA VAL A 255 9.75 -3.80 13.43
C VAL A 255 8.35 -3.80 12.81
N GLY A 256 8.19 -3.16 11.66
CA GLY A 256 6.95 -3.15 10.89
C GLY A 256 6.71 -4.48 10.21
N ILE A 257 7.75 -5.08 9.61
CA ILE A 257 7.71 -6.43 9.03
C ILE A 257 7.33 -7.44 10.12
N GLN A 258 8.01 -7.43 11.27
CA GLN A 258 7.71 -8.32 12.39
C GLN A 258 6.24 -8.23 12.80
N LYS A 259 5.74 -7.01 13.03
CA LYS A 259 4.35 -6.78 13.44
C LYS A 259 3.36 -7.25 12.38
N LEU A 260 3.62 -6.95 11.10
CA LEU A 260 2.73 -7.30 10.00
C LEU A 260 2.63 -8.81 9.77
N LEU A 261 3.76 -9.53 9.87
CA LEU A 261 3.81 -10.97 9.63
C LEU A 261 3.25 -11.79 10.80
N THR A 262 3.48 -11.35 12.04
CA THR A 262 2.94 -12.02 13.25
C THR A 262 1.47 -11.69 13.50
N GLU A 263 1.02 -10.49 13.14
CA GLU A 263 -0.37 -10.05 13.30
C GLU A 263 -0.98 -9.64 11.95
N PRO A 264 -1.35 -10.60 11.08
CA PRO A 264 -1.73 -10.31 9.69
C PRO A 264 -3.16 -9.76 9.51
N ALA A 265 -3.75 -9.14 10.54
CA ALA A 265 -5.12 -8.62 10.51
C ALA A 265 -5.35 -7.61 9.37
N CYS A 266 -4.45 -6.62 9.22
CA CYS A 266 -4.50 -5.66 8.12
C CYS A 266 -4.45 -6.36 6.75
N LEU A 267 -3.59 -7.37 6.60
CA LEU A 267 -3.43 -8.10 5.33
C LEU A 267 -4.66 -8.94 4.99
N ARG A 268 -5.31 -9.56 5.98
CA ARG A 268 -6.59 -10.25 5.80
C ARG A 268 -7.69 -9.30 5.33
N LEU A 269 -7.76 -8.09 5.91
CA LEU A 269 -8.73 -7.07 5.49
C LEU A 269 -8.44 -6.55 4.08
N ILE A 270 -7.17 -6.32 3.73
CA ILE A 270 -6.77 -5.96 2.36
C ILE A 270 -7.19 -7.06 1.38
N ARG A 271 -6.93 -8.32 1.72
CA ARG A 271 -7.35 -9.49 0.93
C ARG A 271 -8.87 -9.50 0.73
N ASP A 272 -9.65 -9.32 1.80
CA ASP A 272 -11.11 -9.33 1.72
C ASP A 272 -11.68 -8.14 0.94
N LEU A 273 -11.03 -6.97 1.01
CA LEU A 273 -11.37 -5.79 0.20
C LEU A 273 -11.06 -5.99 -1.28
N LEU A 274 -9.98 -6.72 -1.58
CA LEU A 274 -9.51 -6.99 -2.95
C LEU A 274 -10.32 -8.11 -3.62
N PHE A 275 -10.63 -9.15 -2.84
CA PHE A 275 -11.38 -10.35 -3.24
C PHE A 275 -12.68 -10.48 -2.43
N PRO A 276 -13.60 -9.50 -2.55
CA PRO A 276 -14.85 -9.56 -1.81
C PRO A 276 -15.64 -10.78 -2.24
N ILE A 277 -16.14 -11.54 -1.25
CA ILE A 277 -17.02 -12.67 -1.55
C ILE A 277 -18.34 -12.09 -2.06
N THR A 278 -18.52 -12.12 -3.37
CA THR A 278 -19.72 -11.56 -3.98
C THR A 278 -20.83 -12.59 -3.97
N SER A 279 -21.91 -12.30 -3.25
CA SER A 279 -23.23 -12.73 -3.70
C SER A 279 -23.56 -11.92 -4.96
N SER A 280 -24.26 -12.53 -5.93
CA SER A 280 -24.53 -12.00 -7.28
C SER A 280 -25.06 -10.55 -7.36
N ASN A 281 -25.53 -9.98 -6.25
CA ASN A 281 -26.10 -8.64 -6.16
C ASN A 281 -25.09 -7.55 -5.73
N ARG A 282 -23.84 -7.89 -5.40
CA ARG A 282 -22.84 -6.91 -4.92
C ARG A 282 -21.83 -6.47 -6.00
N LYS A 283 -22.30 -6.17 -7.21
CA LYS A 283 -21.46 -5.56 -8.27
C LYS A 283 -20.80 -4.24 -7.82
N SER A 284 -21.38 -3.54 -6.84
CA SER A 284 -20.81 -2.32 -6.26
C SER A 284 -19.54 -2.56 -5.43
N LEU A 285 -19.24 -3.80 -5.01
CA LEU A 285 -17.99 -4.09 -4.27
C LEU A 285 -16.76 -4.10 -5.18
N TYR A 286 -16.94 -4.28 -6.50
CA TYR A 286 -15.90 -4.06 -7.52
C TYR A 286 -15.67 -2.57 -7.83
N ALA A 287 -16.22 -1.64 -7.04
CA ALA A 287 -16.14 -0.20 -7.31
C ALA A 287 -14.77 0.44 -7.01
N PHE A 288 -13.78 -0.31 -6.54
CA PHE A 288 -12.43 0.24 -6.47
C PHE A 288 -11.86 0.42 -7.86
N ASP A 289 -11.30 1.60 -8.11
CA ASP A 289 -10.57 1.87 -9.34
C ASP A 289 -9.33 0.95 -9.45
N ILE A 290 -8.83 0.82 -10.67
CA ILE A 290 -7.69 -0.06 -10.98
C ILE A 290 -6.43 0.31 -10.19
N HIS A 291 -6.24 1.59 -9.85
CA HIS A 291 -5.06 2.05 -9.11
C HIS A 291 -5.11 1.62 -7.65
N THR A 292 -6.27 1.74 -7.00
CA THR A 292 -6.50 1.24 -5.64
C THR A 292 -6.27 -0.27 -5.56
N ARG A 293 -6.78 -1.04 -6.54
CA ARG A 293 -6.59 -2.49 -6.61
C ARG A 293 -5.13 -2.88 -6.84
N SER A 294 -4.46 -2.19 -7.77
CA SER A 294 -3.04 -2.36 -8.06
C SER A 294 -2.18 -2.16 -6.81
N LEU A 295 -2.46 -1.10 -6.04
CA LEU A 295 -1.76 -0.82 -4.78
C LEU A 295 -1.95 -1.93 -3.74
N MET A 296 -3.16 -2.48 -3.59
CA MET A 296 -3.42 -3.60 -2.67
C MET A 296 -2.68 -4.87 -3.12
N LEU A 297 -2.70 -5.19 -4.42
CA LEU A 297 -1.95 -6.31 -4.99
C LEU A 297 -0.44 -6.15 -4.78
N ASP A 298 0.09 -4.96 -5.00
CA ASP A 298 1.50 -4.62 -4.80
C ASP A 298 1.96 -4.86 -3.34
N VAL A 299 1.11 -4.56 -2.35
CA VAL A 299 1.37 -4.94 -0.94
C VAL A 299 1.42 -6.47 -0.77
N LEU A 300 0.47 -7.21 -1.33
CA LEU A 300 0.47 -8.69 -1.25
C LEU A 300 1.70 -9.29 -1.95
N CYS A 301 2.10 -8.77 -3.11
CA CYS A 301 3.29 -9.21 -3.81
C CYS A 301 4.58 -8.88 -3.03
N THR A 302 4.62 -7.77 -2.29
CA THR A 302 5.78 -7.44 -1.43
C THR A 302 6.01 -8.49 -0.34
N LEU A 303 4.98 -9.24 0.07
CA LEU A 303 5.13 -10.35 1.05
C LEU A 303 6.12 -11.43 0.56
N THR A 304 6.27 -11.61 -0.75
CA THR A 304 7.19 -12.61 -1.32
C THR A 304 8.66 -12.30 -1.05
N THR A 305 8.99 -11.06 -0.70
CA THR A 305 10.38 -10.61 -0.55
C THR A 305 10.74 -10.26 0.90
N ILE A 306 9.80 -10.40 1.85
CA ILE A 306 10.04 -10.04 3.25
C ILE A 306 9.90 -11.26 4.15
N GLN A 307 10.66 -11.23 5.24
CA GLN A 307 10.67 -12.24 6.28
C GLN A 307 11.01 -11.55 7.60
N THR A 308 10.60 -12.16 8.70
CA THR A 308 11.05 -11.73 10.03
C THR A 308 12.56 -11.95 10.19
N SER A 309 13.20 -11.19 11.09
CA SER A 309 14.60 -11.43 11.44
C SER A 309 14.77 -12.86 12.00
N PRO A 310 15.84 -13.59 11.66
CA PRO A 310 16.08 -14.93 12.21
C PRO A 310 16.22 -14.94 13.74
N ASP A 311 16.58 -13.80 14.34
CA ASP A 311 16.77 -13.67 15.79
C ASP A 311 15.47 -13.47 16.57
N CYS A 312 14.32 -13.36 15.89
CA CYS A 312 13.04 -13.19 16.55
C CYS A 312 12.46 -14.53 17.04
N ASN A 313 11.61 -14.49 18.05
CA ASN A 313 11.00 -15.70 18.64
C ASN A 313 10.17 -16.53 17.65
N GLU A 314 9.63 -15.91 16.60
CA GLU A 314 8.74 -16.55 15.64
C GLU A 314 9.16 -16.18 14.23
N TYR A 315 9.93 -17.07 13.59
CA TYR A 315 10.30 -16.88 12.19
C TYR A 315 9.08 -17.11 11.29
N VAL A 316 8.69 -16.07 10.54
CA VAL A 316 7.61 -16.10 9.56
C VAL A 316 8.13 -15.58 8.23
N HIS A 317 8.04 -16.41 7.20
CA HIS A 317 8.33 -15.99 5.83
C HIS A 317 7.05 -15.43 5.18
N GLY A 318 7.13 -14.24 4.55
CA GLY A 318 5.95 -13.59 3.99
C GLY A 318 5.27 -14.37 2.87
N TRP A 319 6.02 -15.21 2.12
CA TRP A 319 5.46 -16.19 1.17
C TRP A 319 4.43 -17.13 1.79
N ASP A 320 4.71 -17.71 2.95
CA ASP A 320 3.80 -18.67 3.60
C ASP A 320 2.51 -17.96 4.05
N LEU A 321 2.66 -16.73 4.53
CA LEU A 321 1.52 -15.87 4.85
C LEU A 321 0.71 -15.51 3.61
N LEU A 322 1.34 -15.15 2.50
CA LEU A 322 0.65 -14.89 1.24
C LEU A 322 -0.15 -16.11 0.79
N LEU A 323 0.44 -17.30 0.84
CA LEU A 323 -0.26 -18.55 0.54
C LEU A 323 -1.44 -18.79 1.49
N SER A 324 -1.32 -18.43 2.76
CA SER A 324 -2.42 -18.50 3.72
C SER A 324 -3.53 -17.48 3.42
N LEU A 325 -3.19 -16.28 2.96
CA LEU A 325 -4.15 -15.23 2.62
C LEU A 325 -4.94 -15.55 1.34
N LEU A 326 -4.28 -16.17 0.36
CA LEU A 326 -4.91 -16.55 -0.90
C LEU A 326 -5.79 -17.81 -0.78
N GLN A 327 -5.59 -18.62 0.26
CA GLN A 327 -6.44 -19.79 0.52
C GLN A 327 -7.87 -19.37 0.86
N ASP A 328 -8.82 -20.20 0.44
CA ASP A 328 -10.23 -20.04 0.76
C ASP A 328 -10.45 -20.23 2.26
N ASN A 329 -10.97 -19.19 2.91
CA ASN A 329 -11.36 -19.21 4.31
C ASN A 329 -12.70 -19.95 4.48
N SER A 330 -13.11 -20.20 5.73
CA SER A 330 -14.38 -20.88 6.02
C SER A 330 -15.59 -20.18 5.39
N ARG A 331 -15.59 -18.84 5.37
CA ARG A 331 -16.67 -18.04 4.77
C ARG A 331 -16.76 -18.22 3.26
N ASP A 332 -15.62 -18.28 2.58
CA ASP A 332 -15.55 -18.55 1.14
C ASP A 332 -16.19 -19.92 0.84
N ARG A 333 -15.85 -20.94 1.64
CA ARG A 333 -16.36 -22.31 1.47
C ARG A 333 -17.87 -22.42 1.71
N GLU A 334 -18.40 -21.75 2.72
CA GLU A 334 -19.84 -21.73 3.02
C GLU A 334 -20.63 -21.11 1.87
N LEU A 335 -20.15 -20.00 1.30
CA LEU A 335 -20.83 -19.31 0.20
C LEU A 335 -20.76 -20.10 -1.11
N LEU A 336 -19.62 -20.72 -1.40
CA LEU A 336 -19.50 -21.67 -2.53
C LEU A 336 -20.48 -22.82 -2.37
N SER A 337 -20.59 -23.38 -1.16
CA SER A 337 -21.54 -24.47 -0.90
C SER A 337 -22.99 -24.06 -1.17
N GLN A 338 -23.37 -22.81 -0.88
CA GLN A 338 -24.71 -22.30 -1.19
C GLN A 338 -24.93 -22.03 -2.69
N GLU A 339 -23.92 -21.57 -3.42
CA GLU A 339 -23.99 -21.40 -4.88
C GLU A 339 -24.00 -22.74 -5.61
N ASP A 340 -23.18 -23.69 -5.17
CA ASP A 340 -23.06 -25.03 -5.72
C ASP A 340 -24.31 -25.86 -5.41
N GLN A 341 -24.92 -25.74 -4.22
CA GLN A 341 -26.24 -26.33 -3.96
C GLN A 341 -27.32 -25.80 -4.92
N LYS A 342 -27.18 -24.57 -5.43
CA LYS A 342 -28.11 -24.00 -6.41
C LYS A 342 -27.77 -24.39 -7.86
N LYS A 343 -26.54 -24.84 -8.15
CA LYS A 343 -26.03 -25.03 -9.52
C LYS A 343 -25.55 -26.44 -9.86
N ALA A 344 -25.21 -27.30 -8.90
CA ALA A 344 -24.48 -28.53 -9.17
C ALA A 344 -25.13 -29.77 -8.55
N LYS A 345 -25.79 -30.47 -9.46
CA LYS A 345 -25.98 -31.93 -9.49
C LYS A 345 -24.71 -32.64 -10.05
N ILE A 346 -23.53 -32.05 -9.84
CA ILE A 346 -22.25 -32.58 -10.37
C ILE A 346 -21.35 -32.95 -9.19
N PRO A 347 -21.29 -34.23 -8.81
CA PRO A 347 -20.42 -34.70 -7.74
C PRO A 347 -18.97 -34.67 -8.23
N PHE A 348 -18.18 -33.72 -7.73
CA PHE A 348 -16.71 -33.72 -7.84
C PHE A 348 -16.09 -34.57 -6.71
N LEU A 349 -16.69 -35.74 -6.45
CA LEU A 349 -16.17 -36.76 -5.56
C LEU A 349 -15.33 -37.70 -6.43
N ILE A 350 -14.03 -37.45 -6.47
CA ILE A 350 -13.06 -38.49 -6.81
C ILE A 350 -12.94 -39.31 -5.51
N GLU A 351 -13.85 -40.27 -5.33
CA GLU A 351 -13.73 -41.29 -4.29
C GLU A 351 -12.62 -42.24 -4.73
N ASP A 352 -11.47 -42.16 -4.06
CA ASP A 352 -10.40 -43.12 -4.22
C ASP A 352 -10.75 -44.35 -3.36
N GLU A 353 -10.98 -45.51 -4.00
CA GLU A 353 -11.48 -46.75 -3.36
C GLU A 353 -10.47 -47.38 -2.37
N THR A 354 -9.32 -46.77 -2.11
CA THR A 354 -8.21 -47.39 -1.37
C THR A 354 -8.26 -47.22 0.15
N GLY A 355 -9.36 -46.72 0.72
CA GLY A 355 -9.64 -46.80 2.17
C GLY A 355 -8.68 -46.05 3.12
N ASN A 356 -7.64 -45.41 2.58
CA ASN A 356 -6.66 -44.59 3.32
C ASN A 356 -6.52 -43.24 2.64
N VAL A 357 -7.57 -42.40 2.75
CA VAL A 357 -7.51 -41.03 2.26
C VAL A 357 -6.65 -40.20 3.23
N PRO A 358 -5.51 -39.63 2.81
CA PRO A 358 -4.83 -38.61 3.60
C PRO A 358 -5.80 -37.44 3.80
N LYS A 359 -6.14 -37.14 5.06
CA LYS A 359 -7.16 -36.17 5.48
C LYS A 359 -6.87 -34.71 5.09
N THR A 360 -5.91 -34.44 4.22
CA THR A 360 -5.59 -33.08 3.76
C THR A 360 -6.47 -32.75 2.57
N THR A 361 -7.61 -32.11 2.83
CA THR A 361 -8.41 -31.50 1.76
C THR A 361 -7.51 -30.59 0.92
N PRO A 362 -7.53 -30.69 -0.42
CA PRO A 362 -6.68 -29.88 -1.29
C PRO A 362 -6.91 -28.39 -1.03
N ARG A 363 -5.83 -27.61 -1.02
CA ARG A 363 -5.90 -26.16 -0.84
C ARG A 363 -6.65 -25.55 -2.02
N ARG A 364 -7.73 -24.82 -1.74
CA ARG A 364 -8.53 -24.12 -2.75
C ARG A 364 -8.21 -22.63 -2.72
N PHE A 365 -8.17 -22.01 -3.89
CA PHE A 365 -7.80 -20.60 -4.11
C PHE A 365 -8.86 -19.87 -4.95
N THR A 366 -10.13 -20.24 -4.77
CA THR A 366 -11.20 -19.86 -5.70
C THR A 366 -11.44 -18.35 -5.73
N SER A 367 -11.36 -17.66 -4.59
CA SER A 367 -11.58 -16.21 -4.54
C SER A 367 -10.54 -15.44 -5.35
N TRP A 368 -9.27 -15.86 -5.30
CA TRP A 368 -8.19 -15.29 -6.12
C TRP A 368 -8.37 -15.61 -7.60
N MET A 369 -8.69 -16.87 -7.94
CA MET A 369 -8.92 -17.27 -9.33
C MET A 369 -10.10 -16.53 -9.96
N ARG A 370 -11.20 -16.33 -9.23
CA ARG A 370 -12.36 -15.53 -9.68
C ARG A 370 -11.96 -14.10 -10.01
N GLU A 371 -11.09 -13.50 -9.22
CA GLU A 371 -10.60 -12.15 -9.49
C GLU A 371 -9.70 -12.09 -10.71
N LEU A 372 -8.78 -13.05 -10.87
CA LEU A 372 -7.99 -13.15 -12.10
C LEU A 372 -8.88 -13.28 -13.32
N MET A 373 -9.89 -14.14 -13.25
CA MET A 373 -10.89 -14.29 -14.32
C MET A 373 -11.62 -12.98 -14.57
N PHE A 374 -12.06 -12.25 -13.53
CA PHE A 374 -12.75 -10.97 -13.69
C PHE A 374 -11.87 -9.90 -14.35
N ILE A 375 -10.60 -9.79 -13.93
CA ILE A 375 -9.64 -8.86 -14.54
C ILE A 375 -9.40 -9.24 -16.00
N MET A 376 -9.19 -10.53 -16.26
CA MET A 376 -9.05 -11.04 -17.61
C MET A 376 -10.29 -10.68 -18.43
N ASP A 377 -11.50 -11.09 -18.05
CA ASP A 377 -12.71 -10.80 -18.82
C ASP A 377 -12.93 -9.31 -19.10
N LYS A 378 -12.65 -8.43 -18.11
CA LYS A 378 -12.86 -6.99 -18.26
C LYS A 378 -11.80 -6.29 -19.11
N TYR A 379 -10.57 -6.79 -19.10
CA TYR A 379 -9.43 -6.13 -19.74
C TYR A 379 -8.83 -6.94 -20.89
N ILE A 380 -9.29 -8.16 -21.15
CA ILE A 380 -8.75 -9.07 -22.17
C ILE A 380 -8.81 -8.43 -23.54
N GLU A 381 -9.89 -7.71 -23.88
CA GLU A 381 -9.97 -7.02 -25.17
C GLU A 381 -8.90 -5.94 -25.31
N ARG A 382 -8.59 -5.21 -24.23
CA ARG A 382 -7.54 -4.19 -24.23
C ARG A 382 -6.15 -4.82 -24.24
N ILE A 383 -5.96 -5.91 -23.51
CA ILE A 383 -4.71 -6.68 -23.47
C ILE A 383 -4.47 -7.30 -24.86
N ALA A 384 -5.47 -7.91 -25.47
CA ALA A 384 -5.42 -8.49 -26.81
C ALA A 384 -5.24 -7.42 -27.89
N PHE A 385 -5.88 -6.26 -27.76
CA PHE A 385 -5.67 -5.12 -28.65
C PHE A 385 -4.23 -4.59 -28.56
N LEU A 386 -3.69 -4.39 -27.34
CA LEU A 386 -2.30 -3.99 -27.14
C LEU A 386 -1.33 -5.04 -27.66
N ALA A 387 -1.60 -6.32 -27.40
CA ALA A 387 -0.82 -7.42 -27.93
C ALA A 387 -0.81 -7.41 -29.47
N GLY A 388 -1.97 -7.24 -30.11
CA GLY A 388 -2.05 -7.11 -31.57
C GLY A 388 -1.33 -5.87 -32.10
N ALA A 389 -1.41 -4.73 -31.41
CA ALA A 389 -0.69 -3.51 -31.77
C ALA A 389 0.84 -3.63 -31.59
N LEU A 390 1.28 -4.52 -30.70
CA LEU A 390 2.69 -4.83 -30.44
C LEU A 390 3.20 -6.07 -31.22
N ASP A 391 2.39 -6.62 -32.12
CA ASP A 391 2.63 -7.88 -32.85
C ASP A 391 2.97 -9.08 -31.94
N PHE A 392 2.47 -9.04 -30.69
CA PHE A 392 2.62 -10.11 -29.71
C PHE A 392 1.53 -11.16 -29.95
N ARG A 393 1.90 -12.31 -30.55
CA ARG A 393 0.94 -13.38 -30.87
C ARG A 393 0.50 -14.13 -29.61
N PHE A 394 -0.58 -13.66 -28.98
CA PHE A 394 -1.23 -14.30 -27.83
C PHE A 394 -2.00 -15.60 -28.16
N GLU A 395 -2.05 -16.01 -29.43
CA GLU A 395 -2.90 -17.11 -29.91
C GLU A 395 -2.56 -18.47 -29.30
N SER A 396 -1.33 -18.68 -28.81
CA SER A 396 -0.93 -19.94 -28.17
C SER A 396 -1.49 -20.08 -26.74
N ALA A 397 -1.36 -19.05 -25.90
CA ALA A 397 -1.75 -19.11 -24.48
C ALA A 397 -3.28 -19.06 -24.28
N TYR A 398 -4.00 -18.27 -25.09
CA TYR A 398 -5.45 -18.15 -24.96
C TYR A 398 -6.20 -19.39 -25.49
N ARG A 399 -5.70 -20.06 -26.54
CA ARG A 399 -6.28 -21.33 -27.03
C ARG A 399 -6.22 -22.41 -25.97
N GLN A 400 -5.14 -22.51 -25.20
CA GLN A 400 -5.01 -23.51 -24.13
C GLN A 400 -6.02 -23.30 -23.00
N LEU A 401 -6.31 -22.04 -22.63
CA LEU A 401 -7.31 -21.72 -21.60
C LEU A 401 -8.76 -22.02 -22.06
N ARG A 402 -9.07 -21.81 -23.35
CA ARG A 402 -10.41 -22.06 -23.88
C ARG A 402 -10.70 -23.54 -24.18
N VAL A 403 -9.72 -24.27 -24.71
CA VAL A 403 -9.86 -25.69 -25.04
C VAL A 403 -10.14 -26.54 -23.78
N SER A 404 -9.62 -26.13 -22.62
CA SER A 404 -9.89 -26.81 -21.34
C SER A 404 -11.34 -26.66 -20.86
N GLN A 405 -12.07 -25.62 -21.29
CA GLN A 405 -13.46 -25.38 -20.88
C GLN A 405 -14.48 -26.14 -21.74
N GLU A 406 -14.14 -26.46 -22.99
CA GLU A 406 -15.03 -27.13 -23.95
C GLU A 406 -14.88 -28.67 -23.94
N GLN A 407 -13.77 -29.22 -23.44
CA GLN A 407 -13.54 -30.66 -23.42
C GLN A 407 -14.22 -31.44 -22.27
N GLY A 408 -15.02 -30.77 -21.43
CA GLY A 408 -15.77 -31.42 -20.35
C GLY A 408 -16.89 -32.38 -20.79
N HIS A 409 -17.23 -32.49 -22.08
CA HIS A 409 -18.40 -33.27 -22.52
C HIS A 409 -18.24 -34.23 -23.70
N SER A 410 -17.04 -34.50 -24.22
CA SER A 410 -16.89 -35.47 -25.31
C SER A 410 -15.69 -36.38 -25.13
N LYS A 411 -15.90 -37.53 -24.46
CA LYS A 411 -15.07 -38.72 -24.67
C LYS A 411 -15.32 -39.25 -26.08
N ILE A 412 -14.46 -38.93 -27.05
CA ILE A 412 -14.31 -39.77 -28.25
C ILE A 412 -12.82 -39.88 -28.59
N ASN A 413 -12.37 -41.15 -28.62
CA ASN A 413 -11.12 -41.63 -29.17
C ASN A 413 -10.83 -40.99 -30.54
N LEU A 414 -9.67 -40.37 -30.73
CA LEU A 414 -9.00 -40.45 -32.02
C LEU A 414 -7.48 -40.40 -31.87
N GLN A 415 -6.87 -41.46 -32.38
CA GLN A 415 -5.45 -41.76 -32.45
C GLN A 415 -4.97 -41.37 -33.86
N ARG A 416 -4.00 -40.45 -33.96
CA ARG A 416 -2.79 -40.50 -34.82
C ARG A 416 -2.17 -39.13 -35.13
N ASP A 417 -0.87 -39.07 -34.86
CA ASP A 417 0.23 -38.48 -35.63
C ASP A 417 0.01 -37.18 -36.41
N SER A 418 0.67 -36.11 -35.96
CA SER A 418 1.93 -35.61 -36.53
C SER A 418 2.14 -34.13 -36.18
N GLY A 419 3.37 -33.79 -35.77
CA GLY A 419 3.81 -32.39 -35.62
C GLY A 419 4.31 -32.06 -34.22
N SER A 420 5.57 -32.42 -33.98
CA SER A 420 6.40 -31.85 -32.91
C SER A 420 6.34 -30.32 -32.94
N VAL A 421 5.66 -29.70 -31.97
CA VAL A 421 5.71 -28.27 -31.67
C VAL A 421 5.81 -28.13 -30.16
N MET A 422 6.80 -27.35 -29.73
CA MET A 422 7.39 -27.31 -28.39
C MET A 422 6.39 -27.45 -27.25
N VAL A 423 6.60 -28.49 -26.45
CA VAL A 423 5.99 -28.63 -25.13
C VAL A 423 6.70 -27.63 -24.23
N ASP A 424 6.03 -26.55 -23.85
CA ASP A 424 6.42 -25.69 -22.73
C ASP A 424 6.17 -26.42 -21.40
N GLU A 425 6.82 -27.57 -21.25
CA GLU A 425 6.95 -28.30 -19.99
C GLU A 425 7.95 -27.57 -19.05
N GLY A 426 8.66 -26.56 -19.58
CA GLY A 426 9.68 -25.80 -18.86
C GLY A 426 9.16 -24.75 -17.88
N VAL A 427 7.94 -24.21 -17.99
CA VAL A 427 7.51 -23.11 -17.10
C VAL A 427 7.11 -23.61 -15.71
N VAL A 428 6.43 -24.75 -15.64
CA VAL A 428 6.07 -25.38 -14.37
C VAL A 428 7.30 -26.03 -13.73
N GLU A 429 8.18 -26.65 -14.52
CA GLU A 429 9.43 -27.25 -14.02
C GLU A 429 10.45 -26.18 -13.57
N TYR A 430 10.45 -24.99 -14.18
CA TYR A 430 11.27 -23.84 -13.74
C TYR A 430 10.77 -23.24 -12.42
N LEU A 431 9.44 -23.15 -12.22
CA LEU A 431 8.86 -22.71 -10.95
C LEU A 431 9.08 -23.74 -9.83
N VAL A 432 9.03 -25.04 -10.14
CA VAL A 432 9.34 -26.12 -9.18
C VAL A 432 10.85 -26.19 -8.89
N ARG A 433 11.74 -25.97 -9.89
CA ARG A 433 13.19 -25.88 -9.68
C ARG A 433 13.59 -24.67 -8.83
N LEU A 434 13.00 -23.49 -9.07
CA LEU A 434 13.20 -22.30 -8.21
C LEU A 434 12.78 -22.58 -6.77
N HIS A 435 11.71 -23.36 -6.57
CA HIS A 435 11.23 -23.75 -5.25
C HIS A 435 12.15 -24.76 -4.53
N SER A 436 12.87 -25.61 -5.28
CA SER A 436 13.87 -26.54 -4.75
C SER A 436 15.19 -25.86 -4.36
N TRP A 437 15.56 -24.78 -5.06
CA TRP A 437 16.81 -24.05 -4.78
C TRP A 437 16.70 -23.14 -3.56
N SER A 438 15.51 -22.61 -3.26
CA SER A 438 15.25 -21.76 -2.09
C SER A 438 15.17 -22.51 -0.75
N ARG A 439 15.16 -23.85 -0.74
CA ARG A 439 15.12 -24.67 0.50
C ARG A 439 16.47 -25.32 0.85
N GLY A 440 17.53 -25.02 0.09
CA GLY A 440 18.83 -25.68 0.18
C GLY A 440 20.01 -24.77 0.50
N CYS A 441 19.78 -23.62 1.14
CA CYS A 441 20.82 -22.73 1.66
C CYS A 441 20.46 -22.24 3.06
#